data_AF-A0A064CHQ4-F1
#
_entry.id   AF-A0A064CHQ4-F1
#
_cell.length_a   1.000
_cell.length_b   1.000
_cell.length_c   1.000
_cell.angle_alpha   90.00
_cell.angle_beta   90.00
_cell.angle_gamma   90.00
#
_symmetry.space_group_name_H-M   'P 1'
#
loop_
_entity.id
_entity.type
_entity.pdbx_description
1 polymer ?
#
loop_
_entity_poly.entity_id
_entity_poly.type
_entity_poly.pdbx_seq_one_letter_code
_entity_poly.pdbx_strand_id
1 'polypeptide(L)'
;MAGQLIVSVSGISDRTCGDVEEFCAALDSREVPLSLLVAPRLKDGYRLESDSRTIGWLTGRRSGGDAVVLHGFDAAATKKRRGEFGALPAHEANLRLMGADRVLEHVGLRSRLFAAPGWTVSAGTALALPRNGFRLLVDLHGITDLVTGTTTRSRVVGIGEGFVTEPWWCRTLVLSAERTARRGGMVRLAVTAKQLRKVGPRQAMLDAIDLALLHGCTPTVYRWETDAPAASAA
;
A
#
# COMPACT_ATOMS: atom_id res chain seq x y z
N MET A 1 -7.39 -6.71 22.95
CA MET A 1 -7.95 -6.45 21.60
C MET A 1 -7.13 -7.22 20.59
N ALA A 2 -7.78 -7.85 19.62
CA ALA A 2 -7.12 -8.43 18.45
C ALA A 2 -6.34 -7.35 17.69
N GLY A 3 -5.15 -7.68 17.20
CA GLY A 3 -4.41 -6.78 16.31
C GLY A 3 -5.09 -6.66 14.95
N GLN A 4 -4.55 -5.83 14.06
CA GLN A 4 -5.02 -5.73 12.67
C GLN A 4 -3.95 -6.24 11.72
N LEU A 5 -4.35 -6.81 10.59
CA LEU A 5 -3.46 -7.20 9.50
C LEU A 5 -3.82 -6.40 8.25
N ILE A 6 -2.87 -5.64 7.71
CA ILE A 6 -2.99 -4.96 6.41
C ILE A 6 -1.91 -5.50 5.49
N VAL A 7 -2.32 -6.01 4.33
CA VAL A 7 -1.40 -6.50 3.29
C VAL A 7 -1.50 -5.59 2.07
N SER A 8 -0.36 -5.20 1.52
CA SER A 8 -0.30 -4.28 0.38
C SER A 8 0.63 -4.74 -0.72
N VAL A 9 0.23 -4.50 -1.97
CA VAL A 9 1.01 -4.87 -3.17
C VAL A 9 1.23 -3.63 -4.03
N SER A 10 2.47 -3.39 -4.43
CA SER A 10 2.90 -2.29 -5.32
C SER A 10 3.50 -2.81 -6.63
N GLY A 11 3.72 -1.91 -7.60
CA GLY A 11 4.36 -2.28 -8.87
C GLY A 11 3.50 -3.17 -9.76
N ILE A 12 2.18 -2.99 -9.69
CA ILE A 12 1.18 -3.70 -10.48
C ILE A 12 1.17 -3.12 -11.90
N SER A 13 1.35 -3.97 -12.90
CA SER A 13 1.36 -3.61 -14.32
C SER A 13 0.89 -4.81 -15.16
N ASP A 14 0.62 -4.61 -16.44
CA ASP A 14 0.43 -5.63 -17.48
C ASP A 14 1.36 -6.87 -17.34
N ARG A 15 2.62 -6.66 -16.97
CA ARG A 15 3.66 -7.69 -16.82
C ARG A 15 3.63 -8.42 -15.48
N THR A 16 3.05 -7.82 -14.44
CA THR A 16 3.06 -8.37 -13.08
C THR A 16 1.67 -8.75 -12.57
N CYS A 17 0.60 -8.34 -13.28
CA CYS A 17 -0.80 -8.58 -12.89
C CYS A 17 -1.06 -10.08 -12.62
N GLY A 18 -0.53 -10.97 -13.46
CA GLY A 18 -0.67 -12.42 -13.25
C GLY A 18 -0.03 -12.93 -11.95
N ASP A 19 1.14 -12.41 -11.56
CA ASP A 19 1.79 -12.77 -10.29
C ASP A 19 0.95 -12.29 -9.08
N VAL A 20 0.29 -11.14 -9.23
CA VAL A 20 -0.58 -10.58 -8.19
C VAL A 20 -1.91 -11.33 -8.12
N GLU A 21 -2.49 -11.73 -9.26
CA GLU A 21 -3.69 -12.56 -9.35
C GLU A 21 -3.50 -13.90 -8.60
N GLU A 22 -2.37 -14.59 -8.82
CA GLU A 22 -2.04 -15.83 -8.09
C GLU A 22 -1.95 -15.61 -6.58
N PHE A 23 -1.31 -14.52 -6.16
CA PHE A 23 -1.22 -14.15 -4.75
C PHE A 23 -2.59 -13.79 -4.15
N CYS A 24 -3.43 -13.06 -4.90
CA CYS A 24 -4.80 -12.74 -4.48
C CYS A 24 -5.62 -14.00 -4.23
N ALA A 25 -5.56 -14.99 -5.12
CA ALA A 25 -6.29 -16.25 -4.93
C ALA A 25 -5.89 -16.97 -3.63
N ALA A 26 -4.59 -16.93 -3.26
CA ALA A 26 -4.13 -17.47 -1.99
C ALA A 26 -4.67 -16.67 -0.78
N LEU A 27 -4.80 -15.36 -0.90
CA LEU A 27 -5.34 -14.48 0.15
C LEU A 27 -6.87 -14.55 0.26
N ASP A 28 -7.58 -14.73 -0.85
CA ASP A 28 -9.02 -14.89 -0.89
C ASP A 28 -9.44 -16.17 -0.12
N SER A 29 -8.66 -17.26 -0.24
CA SER A 29 -8.86 -18.48 0.57
C SER A 29 -8.64 -18.29 2.08
N ARG A 30 -8.02 -17.17 2.47
CA ARG A 30 -7.74 -16.77 3.86
C ARG A 30 -8.64 -15.63 4.33
N GLU A 31 -9.55 -15.16 3.47
CA GLU A 31 -10.40 -13.98 3.70
C GLU A 31 -9.59 -12.70 4.02
N VAL A 32 -8.41 -12.55 3.39
CA VAL A 32 -7.53 -11.39 3.59
C VAL A 32 -7.66 -10.42 2.41
N PRO A 33 -8.33 -9.27 2.55
CA PRO A 33 -8.39 -8.28 1.50
C PRO A 33 -7.05 -7.54 1.34
N LEU A 34 -6.82 -6.96 0.17
CA LEU A 34 -5.58 -6.29 -0.21
C LEU A 34 -5.72 -4.77 -0.32
N SER A 35 -4.64 -4.07 0.00
CA SER A 35 -4.44 -2.68 -0.38
C SER A 35 -3.51 -2.60 -1.61
N LEU A 36 -4.08 -2.37 -2.77
CA LEU A 36 -3.39 -2.29 -4.05
C LEU A 36 -2.83 -0.88 -4.24
N LEU A 37 -1.50 -0.77 -4.19
CA LEU A 37 -0.75 0.46 -4.31
C LEU A 37 -0.49 0.75 -5.80
N VAL A 38 -1.30 1.64 -6.37
CA VAL A 38 -1.38 1.89 -7.81
C VAL A 38 -0.61 3.16 -8.18
N ALA A 39 0.35 3.03 -9.09
CA ALA A 39 1.10 4.16 -9.65
C ALA A 39 0.66 4.40 -11.11
N PRO A 40 0.36 5.65 -11.51
CA PRO A 40 0.04 6.01 -12.90
C PRO A 40 1.14 5.63 -13.89
N ARG A 41 2.40 5.75 -13.48
CA ARG A 41 3.58 5.44 -14.29
C ARG A 41 4.55 4.57 -13.50
N LEU A 42 5.13 3.61 -14.20
CA LEU A 42 6.19 2.73 -13.70
C LEU A 42 7.38 2.75 -14.67
N LYS A 43 8.42 1.98 -14.33
CA LYS A 43 9.63 1.82 -15.16
C LYS A 43 9.30 1.28 -16.56
N ASP A 44 10.28 1.40 -17.45
CA ASP A 44 10.23 0.91 -18.82
C ASP A 44 9.09 1.51 -19.67
N GLY A 45 8.67 2.73 -19.32
CA GLY A 45 7.66 3.48 -20.08
C GLY A 45 6.21 3.08 -19.82
N TYR A 46 5.96 2.24 -18.81
CA TYR A 46 4.61 1.82 -18.45
C TYR A 46 3.70 3.00 -18.08
N ARG A 47 2.47 2.96 -18.58
CA ARG A 47 1.40 3.91 -18.29
C ARG A 47 0.11 3.15 -18.02
N LEU A 48 -0.47 3.37 -16.84
CA LEU A 48 -1.73 2.72 -16.44
C LEU A 48 -2.87 3.03 -17.41
N GLU A 49 -2.95 4.26 -17.91
CA GLU A 49 -3.98 4.72 -18.87
C GLU A 49 -4.02 3.92 -20.18
N SER A 50 -2.94 3.20 -20.51
CA SER A 50 -2.85 2.36 -21.71
C SER A 50 -3.04 0.86 -21.42
N ASP A 51 -3.28 0.48 -20.17
CA ASP A 51 -3.37 -0.91 -19.70
C ASP A 51 -4.78 -1.24 -19.21
N SER A 52 -5.68 -1.42 -20.17
CA SER A 52 -7.10 -1.69 -19.91
C SER A 52 -7.33 -2.99 -19.11
N ARG A 53 -6.45 -3.99 -19.28
CA ARG A 53 -6.51 -5.25 -18.53
C ARG A 53 -6.30 -5.00 -17.04
N THR A 54 -5.20 -4.33 -16.68
CA THR A 54 -4.90 -4.05 -15.27
C THR A 54 -5.94 -3.11 -14.67
N ILE A 55 -6.44 -2.11 -15.42
CA ILE A 55 -7.55 -1.24 -14.96
C ILE A 55 -8.80 -2.06 -14.64
N GLY A 56 -9.24 -2.94 -15.54
CA GLY A 56 -10.41 -3.77 -15.35
C GLY A 56 -10.27 -4.69 -14.14
N TRP A 57 -9.09 -5.31 -13.98
CA TRP A 57 -8.78 -6.15 -12.83
C TRP A 57 -8.79 -5.36 -11.51
N LEU A 58 -8.12 -4.21 -11.43
CA LEU A 58 -8.13 -3.33 -10.25
C LEU A 58 -9.54 -2.87 -9.88
N THR A 59 -10.37 -2.57 -10.88
CA THR A 59 -11.78 -2.18 -10.68
C THR A 59 -12.60 -3.32 -10.07
N GLY A 60 -12.41 -4.54 -10.58
CA GLY A 60 -13.03 -5.75 -10.04
C GLY A 60 -12.61 -6.01 -8.59
N ARG A 61 -11.30 -5.97 -8.30
CA ARG A 61 -10.76 -6.12 -6.94
C ARG A 61 -11.32 -5.08 -5.97
N ARG A 62 -11.37 -3.80 -6.38
CA ARG A 62 -11.96 -2.73 -5.58
C ARG A 62 -13.44 -2.99 -5.25
N SER A 63 -14.20 -3.47 -6.24
CA SER A 63 -15.61 -3.80 -6.05
C SER A 63 -15.81 -5.00 -5.12
N GLY A 64 -14.81 -5.89 -5.03
CA GLY A 64 -14.75 -7.02 -4.11
C GLY A 64 -14.25 -6.70 -2.70
N GLY A 65 -13.91 -5.44 -2.39
CA GLY A 65 -13.51 -5.00 -1.05
C GLY A 65 -12.02 -4.66 -0.88
N ASP A 66 -11.19 -4.84 -1.91
CA ASP A 66 -9.81 -4.36 -1.87
C ASP A 66 -9.74 -2.83 -1.91
N ALA A 67 -8.73 -2.26 -1.27
CA ALA A 67 -8.47 -0.83 -1.37
C ALA A 67 -7.58 -0.52 -2.57
N VAL A 68 -7.91 0.55 -3.30
CA VAL A 68 -6.98 1.19 -4.24
C VAL A 68 -6.36 2.40 -3.56
N VAL A 69 -5.04 2.43 -3.49
CA VAL A 69 -4.25 3.49 -2.84
C VAL A 69 -3.32 4.11 -3.87
N LEU A 70 -3.30 5.43 -3.98
CA LEU A 70 -2.37 6.08 -4.89
C LEU A 70 -0.93 5.91 -4.39
N HIS A 71 -0.05 5.40 -5.25
CA HIS A 71 1.35 5.11 -4.95
C HIS A 71 2.32 5.94 -5.77
N GLY A 72 2.23 7.25 -5.61
CA GLY A 72 3.05 8.23 -6.32
C GLY A 72 2.57 8.53 -7.73
N PHE A 73 3.41 9.17 -8.54
CA PHE A 73 3.08 9.53 -9.93
C PHE A 73 4.00 8.82 -10.93
N ASP A 74 5.31 8.86 -10.68
CA ASP A 74 6.32 8.29 -11.56
C ASP A 74 7.39 7.55 -10.73
N ALA A 75 7.17 6.25 -10.53
CA ALA A 75 8.15 5.38 -9.89
C ALA A 75 9.44 5.22 -10.73
N ALA A 76 9.45 5.58 -12.02
CA ALA A 76 10.62 5.49 -12.89
C ALA A 76 11.56 6.69 -12.75
N ALA A 77 11.05 7.87 -12.36
CA ALA A 77 11.85 9.09 -12.20
C ALA A 77 12.78 9.10 -10.96
N THR A 78 12.69 8.09 -10.09
CA THR A 78 13.44 8.05 -8.83
C THR A 78 14.82 7.40 -8.98
N LYS A 79 15.85 8.22 -9.23
CA LYS A 79 17.27 7.83 -9.20
C LYS A 79 17.95 8.00 -7.82
N LYS A 80 17.22 8.30 -6.74
CA LYS A 80 17.82 8.67 -5.44
C LYS A 80 17.35 7.79 -4.28
N ARG A 81 18.17 7.73 -3.22
CA ARG A 81 17.98 7.00 -1.94
C ARG A 81 16.69 7.38 -1.18
N ARG A 82 16.00 8.44 -1.59
CA ARG A 82 14.70 8.88 -1.09
C ARG A 82 13.69 8.74 -2.24
N GLY A 83 12.53 8.13 -1.95
CA GLY A 83 11.46 7.95 -2.94
C GLY A 83 10.93 9.27 -3.48
N GLU A 84 10.09 9.20 -4.52
CA GLU A 84 9.67 10.34 -5.36
C GLU A 84 9.28 11.55 -4.52
N PHE A 85 8.48 11.33 -3.49
CA PHE A 85 7.91 12.37 -2.63
C PHE A 85 8.70 12.68 -1.37
N GLY A 86 9.80 11.95 -1.10
CA GLY A 86 10.58 12.05 0.13
C GLY A 86 11.48 13.29 0.22
N ALA A 87 11.66 14.04 -0.87
CA ALA A 87 12.51 15.23 -0.91
C ALA A 87 11.93 16.41 -1.70
N LEU A 88 10.70 16.31 -2.21
CA LEU A 88 10.14 17.35 -3.09
C LEU A 88 9.74 18.62 -2.32
N PRO A 89 9.99 19.80 -2.91
CA PRO A 89 9.31 21.03 -2.51
C PRO A 89 7.79 20.91 -2.66
N ALA A 90 7.03 21.65 -1.85
CA ALA A 90 5.57 21.57 -1.83
C ALA A 90 4.91 21.82 -3.20
N HIS A 91 5.43 22.79 -3.97
CA HIS A 91 4.88 23.12 -5.29
C HIS A 91 5.03 21.96 -6.29
N GLU A 92 6.21 21.34 -6.34
CA GLU A 92 6.49 20.21 -7.23
C GLU A 92 5.70 18.96 -6.81
N ALA A 93 5.62 18.70 -5.50
CA ALA A 93 4.77 17.64 -4.95
C ALA A 93 3.30 17.85 -5.35
N ASN A 94 2.79 19.09 -5.27
CA ASN A 94 1.43 19.42 -5.65
C ASN A 94 1.13 19.12 -7.12
N LEU A 95 2.02 19.51 -8.04
CA LEU A 95 1.85 19.23 -9.46
C LEU A 95 1.83 17.72 -9.75
N ARG A 96 2.72 16.94 -9.12
CA ARG A 96 2.75 15.49 -9.30
C ARG A 96 1.53 14.79 -8.72
N LEU A 97 1.09 15.20 -7.52
CA LEU A 97 -0.13 14.67 -6.90
C LEU A 97 -1.37 14.97 -7.76
N MET A 98 -1.48 16.19 -8.27
CA MET A 98 -2.60 16.59 -9.14
C MET A 98 -2.60 15.77 -10.44
N GLY A 99 -1.44 15.60 -11.09
CA GLY A 99 -1.32 14.76 -12.27
C GLY A 99 -1.69 13.31 -12.00
N ALA A 100 -1.27 12.76 -10.87
CA ALA A 100 -1.57 11.41 -10.46
C ALA A 100 -3.06 11.18 -10.16
N ASP A 101 -3.68 12.06 -9.37
CA ASP A 101 -5.12 12.02 -9.08
C ASP A 101 -5.93 12.08 -10.38
N ARG A 102 -5.52 12.94 -11.33
CA ARG A 102 -6.21 13.10 -12.61
C ARG A 102 -6.14 11.84 -13.49
N VAL A 103 -5.00 11.14 -13.52
CA VAL A 103 -4.88 9.87 -14.25
C VAL A 103 -5.77 8.80 -13.61
N LEU A 104 -5.71 8.64 -12.28
CA LEU A 104 -6.57 7.67 -11.58
C LEU A 104 -8.06 8.00 -11.74
N GLU A 105 -8.42 9.28 -11.71
CA GLU A 105 -9.79 9.74 -11.98
C GLU A 105 -10.24 9.39 -13.39
N HIS A 106 -9.40 9.63 -14.40
CA HIS A 106 -9.71 9.33 -15.79
C HIS A 106 -9.99 7.84 -16.03
N VAL A 107 -9.26 6.95 -15.35
CA VAL A 107 -9.42 5.49 -15.48
C VAL A 107 -10.42 4.90 -14.46
N GLY A 108 -11.15 5.73 -13.70
CA GLY A 108 -12.18 5.28 -12.74
C GLY A 108 -11.63 4.71 -11.43
N LEU A 109 -10.33 4.87 -11.14
CA LEU A 109 -9.64 4.35 -9.96
C LEU A 109 -9.34 5.41 -8.91
N ARG A 110 -10.02 6.56 -8.95
CA ARG A 110 -9.79 7.67 -8.01
C ARG A 110 -9.79 7.20 -6.55
N SER A 111 -8.77 7.64 -5.80
CA SER A 111 -8.57 7.29 -4.40
C SER A 111 -8.27 8.52 -3.55
N ARG A 112 -8.66 8.47 -2.28
CA ARG A 112 -8.35 9.48 -1.26
C ARG A 112 -7.22 9.03 -0.33
N LEU A 113 -6.64 7.88 -0.62
CA LEU A 113 -5.58 7.24 0.15
C LEU A 113 -4.26 7.41 -0.60
N PHE A 114 -3.21 7.79 0.10
CA PHE A 114 -1.89 7.97 -0.49
C PHE A 114 -0.83 7.19 0.29
N ALA A 115 -0.02 6.41 -0.43
CA ALA A 115 1.19 5.80 0.09
C ALA A 115 2.37 6.31 -0.75
N ALA A 116 3.40 6.88 -0.15
CA ALA A 116 4.55 7.31 -0.94
C ALA A 116 5.40 6.11 -1.41
N PRO A 117 5.85 6.09 -2.67
CA PRO A 117 6.93 5.20 -3.11
C PRO A 117 8.11 5.28 -2.16
N GLY A 118 8.60 4.14 -1.68
CA GLY A 118 9.66 4.08 -0.66
C GLY A 118 9.27 4.62 0.72
N TRP A 119 7.97 4.76 1.01
CA TRP A 119 7.39 4.98 2.35
C TRP A 119 7.80 6.27 3.05
N THR A 120 8.27 7.27 2.31
CA THR A 120 8.73 8.55 2.85
C THR A 120 8.11 9.73 2.11
N VAL A 121 7.64 10.71 2.86
CA VAL A 121 7.14 11.99 2.34
C VAL A 121 7.93 13.15 2.92
N SER A 122 8.17 14.18 2.12
CA SER A 122 8.66 15.46 2.62
C SER A 122 7.54 16.21 3.36
N ALA A 123 7.91 17.18 4.19
CA ALA A 123 6.94 18.08 4.83
C ALA A 123 6.08 18.81 3.78
N GLY A 124 6.68 19.19 2.64
CA GLY A 124 5.96 19.82 1.53
C GLY A 124 4.91 18.90 0.89
N THR A 125 5.23 17.62 0.69
CA THR A 125 4.27 16.63 0.22
C THR A 125 3.13 16.44 1.23
N ALA A 126 3.46 16.28 2.51
CA ALA A 126 2.45 16.10 3.56
C ALA A 126 1.45 17.27 3.59
N LEU A 127 1.92 18.51 3.41
CA LEU A 127 1.07 19.71 3.30
C LEU A 127 0.27 19.78 1.99
N ALA A 128 0.77 19.21 0.90
CA ALA A 128 0.11 19.21 -0.40
C ALA A 128 -1.02 18.16 -0.48
N LEU A 129 -0.93 17.05 0.26
CA LEU A 129 -1.89 15.95 0.20
C LEU A 129 -3.35 16.38 0.48
N PRO A 130 -3.68 17.06 1.60
CA PRO A 130 -5.06 17.49 1.86
C PRO A 130 -5.61 18.43 0.79
N ARG A 131 -4.75 19.31 0.25
CA ARG A 131 -5.10 20.28 -0.81
C ARG A 131 -5.50 19.61 -2.11
N ASN A 132 -4.95 18.42 -2.39
CA ASN A 132 -5.31 17.58 -3.53
C ASN A 132 -6.43 16.59 -3.20
N GLY A 133 -7.08 16.75 -2.03
CA GLY A 133 -8.22 15.91 -1.65
C GLY A 133 -7.84 14.58 -1.00
N PHE A 134 -6.57 14.29 -0.74
CA PHE A 134 -6.22 13.09 0.04
C PHE A 134 -6.65 13.24 1.50
N ARG A 135 -6.91 12.09 2.12
CA ARG A 135 -7.47 11.99 3.48
C ARG A 135 -6.68 11.04 4.36
N LEU A 136 -5.98 10.08 3.77
CA LEU A 136 -5.10 9.16 4.48
C LEU A 136 -3.69 9.21 3.88
N LEU A 137 -2.69 9.38 4.73
CA LEU A 137 -1.28 9.19 4.39
C LEU A 137 -0.77 7.91 5.05
N VAL A 138 -0.25 7.01 4.25
CA VAL A 138 0.37 5.76 4.67
C VAL A 138 1.89 5.87 4.47
N ASP A 139 2.66 5.86 5.56
CA ASP A 139 4.12 5.97 5.53
C ASP A 139 4.80 4.77 6.21
N LEU A 140 6.12 4.83 6.36
CA LEU A 140 6.92 3.74 6.94
C LEU A 140 6.56 3.44 8.40
N HIS A 141 6.14 4.43 9.17
CA HIS A 141 6.04 4.38 10.63
C HIS A 141 4.61 4.56 11.17
N GLY A 142 3.65 4.90 10.31
CA GLY A 142 2.27 5.01 10.69
C GLY A 142 1.31 5.24 9.53
N ILE A 143 0.06 5.41 9.94
CA ILE A 143 -1.08 5.77 9.10
C ILE A 143 -1.63 7.07 9.69
N THR A 144 -1.59 8.14 8.91
CA THR A 144 -2.03 9.47 9.35
C THR A 144 -3.34 9.82 8.67
N ASP A 145 -4.37 10.06 9.48
CA ASP A 145 -5.58 10.74 9.03
C ASP A 145 -5.26 12.22 8.85
N LEU A 146 -5.32 12.67 7.60
CA LEU A 146 -4.98 14.02 7.19
C LEU A 146 -6.08 15.04 7.54
N VAL A 147 -7.27 14.58 7.92
CA VAL A 147 -8.37 15.45 8.36
C VAL A 147 -8.24 15.75 9.86
N THR A 148 -8.05 14.70 10.67
CA THR A 148 -7.93 14.85 12.14
C THR A 148 -6.50 15.16 12.59
N GLY A 149 -5.50 14.93 11.73
CA GLY A 149 -4.08 15.06 12.06
C GLY A 149 -3.57 13.93 12.97
N THR A 150 -4.37 12.89 13.20
CA THR A 150 -4.01 11.78 14.09
C THR A 150 -3.19 10.73 13.35
N THR A 151 -2.19 10.16 14.02
CA THR A 151 -1.34 9.10 13.45
C THR A 151 -1.41 7.84 14.30
N THR A 152 -1.91 6.77 13.69
CA THR A 152 -1.77 5.43 14.23
C THR A 152 -0.36 4.92 13.93
N ARG A 153 0.47 4.81 14.97
CA ARG A 153 1.86 4.33 14.84
C ARG A 153 1.87 2.83 14.58
N SER A 154 2.45 2.44 13.46
CA SER A 154 2.60 1.05 13.06
C SER A 154 3.64 0.99 11.95
N ARG A 155 4.70 0.21 12.15
CA ARG A 155 5.76 0.09 11.13
C ARG A 155 5.33 -0.90 10.06
N VAL A 156 5.44 -0.52 8.79
CA VAL A 156 5.32 -1.46 7.68
C VAL A 156 6.63 -2.22 7.48
N VAL A 157 6.51 -3.53 7.28
CA VAL A 157 7.61 -4.42 6.87
C VAL A 157 7.26 -5.01 5.52
N GLY A 158 8.24 -5.22 4.66
CA GLY A 158 7.94 -5.68 3.32
C GLY A 158 9.13 -6.19 2.53
N ILE A 159 8.90 -6.60 1.28
CA ILE A 159 9.93 -7.10 0.36
C ILE A 159 9.86 -6.32 -0.96
N GLY A 160 10.98 -5.69 -1.34
CA GLY A 160 11.04 -4.78 -2.49
C GLY A 160 10.68 -3.34 -2.13
N GLU A 161 10.83 -2.42 -3.09
CA GLU A 161 10.49 -0.97 -2.99
C GLU A 161 10.69 -0.34 -1.60
N GLY A 162 11.94 0.02 -1.31
CA GLY A 162 12.35 0.55 -0.01
C GLY A 162 12.74 -0.52 1.01
N PHE A 163 12.49 -1.81 0.73
CA PHE A 163 12.92 -2.93 1.55
C PHE A 163 13.95 -3.84 0.87
N VAL A 164 14.69 -4.60 1.69
CA VAL A 164 15.69 -5.59 1.25
C VAL A 164 14.99 -6.78 0.58
N THR A 165 15.64 -7.41 -0.41
CA THR A 165 15.07 -8.52 -1.19
C THR A 165 15.83 -9.84 -1.03
N GLU A 166 16.73 -9.90 -0.05
CA GLU A 166 17.61 -11.05 0.22
C GLU A 166 16.88 -12.19 0.95
N PRO A 167 17.27 -13.47 0.78
CA PRO A 167 16.62 -14.59 1.43
C PRO A 167 16.56 -14.50 2.97
N TRP A 168 17.61 -13.99 3.61
CA TRP A 168 17.64 -13.81 5.07
C TRP A 168 16.58 -12.80 5.55
N TRP A 169 16.20 -11.84 4.70
CA TRP A 169 15.19 -10.83 5.00
C TRP A 169 13.78 -11.40 5.08
N CYS A 170 13.49 -12.45 4.29
CA CYS A 170 12.22 -13.16 4.35
C CYS A 170 11.95 -13.66 5.78
N ARG A 171 12.95 -14.26 6.42
CA ARG A 171 12.87 -14.69 7.83
C ARG A 171 12.66 -13.50 8.77
N THR A 172 13.35 -12.39 8.55
CA THR A 172 13.19 -11.18 9.37
C THR A 172 11.78 -10.60 9.28
N LEU A 173 11.18 -10.62 8.08
CA LEU A 173 9.80 -10.17 7.86
C LEU A 173 8.82 -11.02 8.68
N VAL A 174 8.90 -12.35 8.54
CA VAL A 174 8.03 -13.31 9.26
C VAL A 174 8.12 -13.11 10.77
N LEU A 175 9.35 -13.06 11.32
CA LEU A 175 9.56 -12.84 12.76
C LEU A 175 9.08 -11.47 13.25
N SER A 176 9.09 -10.45 12.38
CA SER A 176 8.61 -9.11 12.72
C SER A 176 7.08 -9.05 12.74
N ALA A 177 6.43 -9.73 11.79
CA ALA A 177 4.98 -9.88 11.74
C ALA A 177 4.47 -10.63 12.98
N GLU A 178 5.03 -11.80 13.26
CA GLU A 178 4.69 -12.63 14.42
C GLU A 178 4.82 -11.86 15.74
N ARG A 179 5.96 -11.19 15.95
CA ARG A 179 6.20 -10.41 17.18
C ARG A 179 5.18 -9.29 17.36
N THR A 180 4.75 -8.67 16.27
CA THR A 180 3.76 -7.58 16.29
C THR A 180 2.37 -8.14 16.58
N ALA A 181 1.99 -9.22 15.89
CA ALA A 181 0.71 -9.90 16.07
C ALA A 181 0.52 -10.43 17.50
N ARG A 182 1.55 -11.11 18.04
CA ARG A 182 1.55 -11.65 19.42
C ARG A 182 1.34 -10.57 20.49
N ARG A 183 1.68 -9.32 20.18
CA ARG A 183 1.48 -8.17 21.09
C ARG A 183 0.14 -7.45 20.87
N GLY A 184 -0.74 -7.97 20.02
CA GLY A 184 -1.99 -7.33 19.64
C GLY A 184 -1.80 -6.07 18.79
N GLY A 185 -0.63 -5.91 18.15
CA GLY A 185 -0.32 -4.75 17.33
C GLY A 185 -0.88 -4.83 15.91
N MET A 186 -0.83 -3.71 15.19
CA MET A 186 -1.14 -3.64 13.77
C MET A 186 0.04 -4.15 12.94
N VAL A 187 -0.14 -5.28 12.27
CA VAL A 187 0.79 -5.87 11.30
C VAL A 187 0.53 -5.24 9.93
N ARG A 188 1.56 -4.61 9.36
CA ARG A 188 1.51 -4.01 8.02
C ARG A 188 2.55 -4.68 7.13
N LEU A 189 2.09 -5.44 6.15
CA LEU A 189 2.92 -6.16 5.20
C LEU A 189 2.87 -5.50 3.82
N ALA A 190 4.02 -5.39 3.17
CA ALA A 190 4.13 -4.83 1.82
C ALA A 190 5.00 -5.70 0.92
N VAL A 191 4.63 -5.83 -0.34
CA VAL A 191 5.43 -6.56 -1.33
C VAL A 191 5.32 -5.89 -2.69
N THR A 192 6.40 -5.85 -3.47
CA THR A 192 6.29 -5.47 -4.88
C THR A 192 5.89 -6.69 -5.71
N ALA A 193 5.02 -6.49 -6.70
CA ALA A 193 4.51 -7.56 -7.54
C ALA A 193 5.62 -8.39 -8.19
N LYS A 194 6.72 -7.75 -8.60
CA LYS A 194 7.91 -8.44 -9.15
C LYS A 194 8.54 -9.47 -8.19
N GLN A 195 8.39 -9.32 -6.87
CA GLN A 195 8.90 -10.30 -5.91
C GLN A 195 7.97 -11.51 -5.76
N LEU A 196 6.67 -11.38 -6.07
CA LEU A 196 5.70 -12.47 -5.95
C LEU A 196 5.96 -13.64 -6.92
N ARG A 197 6.61 -13.38 -8.06
CA ARG A 197 7.08 -14.45 -8.97
C ARG A 197 8.13 -15.38 -8.35
N LYS A 198 8.77 -14.96 -7.25
CA LYS A 198 9.81 -15.73 -6.57
C LYS A 198 9.18 -16.50 -5.41
N VAL A 199 9.39 -17.81 -5.41
CA VAL A 199 8.83 -18.72 -4.39
C VAL A 199 9.18 -18.29 -2.96
N GLY A 200 10.44 -17.91 -2.70
CA GLY A 200 10.89 -17.50 -1.36
C GLY A 200 10.12 -16.30 -0.78
N PRO A 201 10.19 -15.10 -1.41
CA PRO A 201 9.41 -13.94 -1.00
C PRO A 201 7.90 -14.18 -0.91
N ARG A 202 7.32 -14.91 -1.88
CA ARG A 202 5.89 -15.23 -1.86
C ARG A 202 5.53 -16.09 -0.65
N GLN A 203 6.28 -17.17 -0.39
CA GLN A 203 6.05 -18.03 0.76
C GLN A 203 6.20 -17.25 2.07
N ALA A 204 7.24 -16.41 2.19
CA ALA A 204 7.45 -15.60 3.39
C ALA A 204 6.30 -14.61 3.67
N MET A 205 5.69 -14.06 2.62
CA MET A 205 4.49 -13.23 2.78
C MET A 205 3.30 -14.07 3.28
N LEU A 206 3.08 -15.26 2.73
CA LEU A 206 2.02 -16.16 3.17
C LEU A 206 2.24 -16.62 4.62
N ASP A 207 3.46 -17.01 4.98
CA ASP A 207 3.81 -17.42 6.35
C ASP A 207 3.57 -16.28 7.36
N ALA A 208 3.92 -15.03 6.99
CA ALA A 208 3.70 -13.87 7.83
C ALA A 208 2.21 -13.53 8.01
N ILE A 209 1.40 -13.72 6.95
CA ILE A 209 -0.05 -13.57 7.00
C ILE A 209 -0.65 -14.65 7.91
N ASP A 210 -0.27 -15.91 7.69
CA ASP A 210 -0.80 -17.06 8.43
C ASP A 210 -0.46 -16.95 9.92
N LEU A 211 0.75 -16.48 10.29
CA LEU A 211 1.11 -16.20 11.68
C LEU A 211 0.32 -15.04 12.29
N ALA A 212 0.05 -13.98 11.52
CA ALA A 212 -0.76 -12.87 12.00
C ALA A 212 -2.20 -13.33 12.27
N LEU A 213 -2.78 -14.12 11.36
CA LEU A 213 -4.10 -14.74 11.52
C LEU A 213 -4.15 -15.70 12.71
N LEU A 214 -3.13 -16.54 12.88
CA LEU A 214 -3.00 -17.46 14.01
C LEU A 214 -3.01 -16.73 15.37
N HIS A 215 -2.42 -15.54 15.42
CA HIS A 215 -2.44 -14.67 16.60
C HIS A 215 -3.70 -13.80 16.71
N GLY A 216 -4.71 -14.06 15.87
CA GLY A 216 -6.01 -13.42 15.92
C GLY A 216 -6.05 -12.02 15.34
N CYS A 217 -5.08 -11.61 14.51
CA CYS A 217 -5.19 -10.33 13.81
C CYS A 217 -6.39 -10.32 12.85
N THR A 218 -7.20 -9.28 12.92
CA THR A 218 -8.32 -9.07 11.99
C THR A 218 -7.80 -8.48 10.68
N PRO A 219 -8.01 -9.15 9.53
CA PRO A 219 -7.65 -8.60 8.22
C PRO A 219 -8.43 -7.33 7.90
N THR A 220 -7.75 -6.35 7.32
CA THR A 220 -8.35 -5.10 6.86
C THR A 220 -7.48 -4.47 5.78
N VAL A 221 -7.99 -3.40 5.18
CA VAL A 221 -7.30 -2.60 4.17
C VAL A 221 -7.00 -1.21 4.71
N TYR A 222 -6.10 -0.48 4.04
CA TYR A 222 -6.04 0.96 4.24
C TYR A 222 -7.40 1.55 3.83
N ARG A 223 -8.07 2.17 4.79
CA ARG A 223 -9.36 2.84 4.57
C ARG A 223 -9.37 4.15 5.35
N TRP A 224 -10.08 5.12 4.81
CA TRP A 224 -10.44 6.33 5.52
C TRP A 224 -11.94 6.32 5.67
N GLU A 225 -12.39 5.98 6.87
CA GLU A 225 -13.78 6.11 7.26
C GLU A 225 -13.95 7.51 7.84
N THR A 226 -14.92 8.26 7.33
CA THR A 226 -15.40 9.43 8.06
C THR A 226 -16.04 8.84 9.31
N ASP A 227 -15.47 9.06 10.50
CA ASP A 227 -16.02 8.55 11.76
C ASP A 227 -17.55 8.73 11.75
N ALA A 228 -18.28 7.60 11.77
CA ALA A 228 -19.53 7.59 12.50
C ALA A 228 -19.11 7.81 13.96
N PRO A 229 -19.72 8.76 14.69
CA PRO A 229 -19.26 9.10 16.03
C PRO A 229 -19.27 7.85 16.91
N ALA A 230 -18.27 7.77 17.79
CA ALA A 230 -18.19 6.79 18.87
C ALA A 230 -19.60 6.51 19.40
N ALA A 231 -20.02 5.24 19.33
CA ALA A 231 -21.21 4.79 20.03
C ALA A 231 -21.00 5.12 21.52
N SER A 232 -21.57 6.25 21.93
CA SER A 232 -21.74 6.62 23.32
C SER A 232 -22.41 5.45 24.02
N ALA A 233 -21.90 5.13 25.19
CA ALA A 233 -22.63 4.40 26.18
C ALA A 233 -24.08 4.90 26.25
N ALA A 234 -25.01 3.95 26.20
CA ALA A 234 -26.35 4.02 26.74
C ALA A 234 -26.68 2.63 27.29
#